data_AF-A0A2V7THH8-F1
#
_entry.id   AF-A0A2V7THH8-F1
#
_cell.length_a   1.000
_cell.length_b   1.000
_cell.length_c   1.000
_cell.angle_alpha   90.00
_cell.angle_beta   90.00
_cell.angle_gamma   90.00
#
_symmetry.space_group_name_H-M   'P 1'
#
loop_
_entity.id
_entity.type
_entity.pdbx_description
1 polymer ?
#
loop_
_entity_poly.entity_id
_entity_poly.type
_entity_poly.pdbx_seq_one_letter_code
_entity_poly.pdbx_strand_id
1 'polypeptide(L)'
;MREWSPYREVNPPHLDGYFRATQGEFRLIALPGHRTRLEGRTRYVLDMFPQSYWTLPADRLVTAIHRRVLRHIKAVAEEEEHQ
;
A
#
# COMPACT_ATOMS: atom_id res chain seq x y z
N MET A 1 -0.93 -2.94 -20.35
CA MET A 1 -1.02 -4.35 -19.89
C MET A 1 -2.37 -4.87 -20.37
N ARG A 2 -2.44 -6.02 -21.05
CA ARG A 2 -3.68 -6.54 -21.67
C ARG A 2 -4.05 -7.83 -20.98
N GLU A 3 -5.20 -7.85 -20.30
CA GLU A 3 -5.69 -9.01 -19.55
C GLU A 3 -6.23 -10.08 -20.50
N TRP A 4 -5.80 -11.33 -20.29
CA TRP A 4 -6.22 -12.52 -21.06
C TRP A 4 -7.40 -13.22 -20.39
N SER A 5 -8.41 -12.46 -20.01
CA SER A 5 -9.69 -12.98 -19.52
C SER A 5 -10.68 -13.08 -20.70
N PRO A 6 -11.57 -14.11 -20.74
CA PRO A 6 -12.64 -14.19 -21.74
C PRO A 6 -13.59 -12.98 -21.71
N TYR A 7 -13.66 -12.31 -20.55
CA TYR A 7 -14.27 -11.01 -20.37
C TYR A 7 -13.22 -9.95 -20.74
N ARG A 8 -13.24 -9.53 -22.01
CA ARG A 8 -12.22 -8.68 -22.67
C ARG A 8 -11.86 -7.39 -21.92
N GLU A 9 -12.79 -6.85 -21.14
CA GLU A 9 -12.61 -5.72 -20.24
C GLU A 9 -13.35 -6.05 -18.95
N VAL A 10 -12.65 -6.59 -17.96
CA VAL A 10 -13.13 -6.50 -16.58
C VAL A 10 -12.78 -5.08 -16.16
N ASN A 11 -13.58 -4.12 -16.62
CA ASN A 11 -13.77 -2.83 -15.97
C ASN A 11 -15.03 -3.00 -15.13
N PRO A 12 -14.94 -3.58 -13.92
CA PRO A 12 -16.07 -3.63 -13.03
C PRO A 12 -16.33 -2.17 -12.64
N PRO A 13 -17.41 -1.53 -13.13
CA PRO A 13 -17.71 -0.16 -12.74
C PRO A 13 -18.04 -0.07 -11.23
N HIS A 14 -18.17 -1.22 -10.56
CA HIS A 14 -18.28 -1.36 -9.12
C HIS A 14 -16.92 -1.42 -8.37
N LEU A 15 -15.79 -1.17 -9.03
CA LEU A 15 -14.50 -0.92 -8.36
C LEU A 15 -14.04 0.53 -8.52
N ASP A 16 -14.51 1.23 -9.55
CA ASP A 16 -14.28 2.66 -9.72
C ASP A 16 -14.96 3.45 -8.59
N GLY A 17 -14.12 4.06 -7.73
CA GLY A 17 -14.56 4.84 -6.56
C GLY A 17 -14.71 4.05 -5.27
N TYR A 18 -14.63 2.72 -5.32
CA TYR A 18 -14.85 1.85 -4.16
C TYR A 18 -13.64 1.69 -3.26
N PHE A 19 -12.43 1.73 -3.82
CA PHE A 19 -11.21 1.88 -3.04
C PHE A 19 -10.52 3.19 -3.45
N ARG A 20 -10.35 4.09 -2.49
CA ARG A 20 -9.69 5.38 -2.74
C ARG A 20 -8.60 5.60 -1.70
N ALA A 21 -7.34 5.59 -2.12
CA ALA A 21 -6.24 6.03 -1.27
C ALA A 21 -6.31 7.55 -1.13
N THR A 22 -6.66 8.04 0.06
CA THR A 22 -6.88 9.48 0.29
C THR A 22 -5.62 10.19 0.74
N GLN A 23 -4.73 9.49 1.44
CA GLN A 23 -3.51 10.09 1.95
C GLN A 23 -2.42 9.03 2.18
N GLY A 24 -1.21 9.32 1.74
CA GLY A 24 0.01 8.61 2.15
C GLY A 24 0.90 9.56 2.95
N GLU A 25 1.55 9.05 3.98
CA GLU A 25 2.51 9.81 4.79
C GLU A 25 3.70 8.92 5.12
N PHE A 26 4.90 9.50 5.03
CA PHE A 26 6.15 8.90 5.50
C PHE A 26 6.77 9.83 6.53
N ARG A 27 7.05 9.30 7.72
CA ARG A 27 7.74 10.03 8.79
C ARG A 27 9.08 9.37 9.05
N LEU A 28 10.12 10.20 9.03
CA LEU A 28 11.47 9.80 9.41
C LEU A 28 11.69 10.24 10.86
N ILE A 29 12.02 9.28 11.72
CA ILE A 29 12.30 9.52 13.12
C ILE A 29 13.75 9.11 13.37
N ALA A 30 14.58 10.09 13.77
CA ALA A 30 15.95 9.83 14.13
C ALA A 30 16.01 8.90 15.36
N LEU A 31 16.84 7.87 15.30
CA LEU A 31 17.13 6.96 16.40
C LEU A 31 18.59 7.08 16.84
N PRO A 32 18.91 6.75 18.11
CA PRO A 32 20.28 6.67 18.58
C PRO A 32 21.11 5.68 17.74
N GLY A 33 22.37 6.04 17.51
CA GLY A 33 23.32 5.23 16.75
C GLY A 33 23.20 5.37 15.24
N HIS A 34 22.98 6.59 14.73
CA HIS A 34 22.93 6.91 13.29
C HIS A 34 21.87 6.12 12.51
N ARG A 35 20.80 5.69 13.18
CA ARG A 35 19.70 4.95 12.55
C ARG A 35 18.49 5.86 12.35
N THR A 36 17.68 5.54 11.36
CA THR A 36 16.42 6.23 11.10
C THR A 36 15.27 5.23 11.07
N ARG A 37 14.21 5.49 11.84
CA ARG A 37 12.96 4.74 11.74
C ARG A 37 12.05 5.41 10.74
N LEU A 38 11.67 4.67 9.71
CA LEU A 38 10.66 5.08 8.75
C LEU A 38 9.28 4.56 9.19
N GLU A 39 8.35 5.46 9.47
CA GLU A 39 6.94 5.15 9.67
C GLU A 39 6.15 5.54 8.43
N GLY A 40 5.43 4.58 7.84
CA GLY A 40 4.45 4.89 6.82
C GLY A 40 3.03 4.85 7.38
N ARG A 41 2.17 5.75 6.91
CA ARG A 41 0.73 5.76 7.16
C ARG A 41 -0.01 5.88 5.85
N THR A 42 -1.09 5.13 5.70
CA THR A 42 -1.96 5.21 4.53
C THR A 42 -3.40 5.30 5.01
N ARG A 43 -4.11 6.33 4.56
CA ARG A 43 -5.55 6.46 4.72
C ARG A 43 -6.21 6.07 3.41
N TYR A 44 -7.23 5.25 3.51
CA TYR A 44 -8.05 4.85 2.38
C TYR A 44 -9.52 4.85 2.76
N VAL A 45 -10.37 5.06 1.77
CA VAL A 45 -11.80 4.85 1.84
C VAL A 45 -12.11 3.56 1.11
N LEU A 46 -12.95 2.73 1.73
CA LEU A 46 -13.47 1.51 1.16
C LEU A 46 -14.99 1.59 1.18
N ASP A 47 -15.62 1.73 0.02
CA ASP A 47 -17.07 1.87 -0.13
C ASP A 47 -17.69 0.57 -0.72
N MET A 48 -17.05 -0.59 -0.53
CA MET A 48 -17.51 -1.90 -1.03
C MET A 48 -18.47 -2.59 -0.07
N PHE A 49 -19.68 -2.89 -0.58
CA PHE A 49 -20.69 -3.62 0.16
C PHE A 49 -20.65 -5.13 -0.15
N PRO A 50 -20.89 -5.99 0.85
CA PRO A 50 -21.08 -5.68 2.28
C PRO A 50 -19.77 -5.25 2.96
N GLN A 51 -19.79 -4.17 3.73
CA GLN A 51 -18.58 -3.54 4.30
C GLN A 51 -17.73 -4.50 5.14
N SER A 52 -18.37 -5.30 5.99
CA SER A 52 -17.69 -6.24 6.89
C SER A 52 -16.94 -7.34 6.12
N TYR A 53 -17.48 -7.77 4.98
CA TYR A 53 -16.87 -8.78 4.13
C TYR A 53 -15.59 -8.23 3.47
N TRP A 54 -15.63 -7.00 2.96
CA TRP A 54 -14.53 -6.42 2.19
C TRP A 54 -13.45 -5.74 3.03
N THR A 55 -13.77 -5.25 4.23
CA THR A 55 -12.80 -4.52 5.07
C THR A 55 -11.61 -5.39 5.47
N LEU A 56 -11.86 -6.65 5.87
CA LEU A 56 -10.82 -7.61 6.27
C LEU A 56 -9.78 -7.90 5.17
N PRO A 57 -10.17 -8.32 3.96
CA PRO A 57 -9.21 -8.55 2.88
C PRO A 57 -8.55 -7.25 2.39
N ALA A 58 -9.29 -6.14 2.34
CA ALA A 58 -8.73 -4.84 1.94
C ALA A 58 -7.63 -4.38 2.91
N ASP A 59 -7.85 -4.48 4.21
CA ASP A 59 -6.87 -4.07 5.22
C ASP A 59 -5.59 -4.91 5.14
N ARG A 60 -5.73 -6.23 4.94
CA ARG A 60 -4.59 -7.13 4.73
C ARG A 60 -3.81 -6.77 3.47
N LEU A 61 -4.49 -6.48 2.37
CA LEU A 61 -3.87 -6.11 1.10
C LEU A 61 -3.10 -4.78 1.22
N VAL A 62 -3.75 -3.75 1.76
CA VAL A 62 -3.12 -2.44 1.99
C VAL A 62 -1.90 -2.58 2.90
N THR A 63 -2.03 -3.34 3.98
CA THR A 63 -0.90 -3.63 4.88
C THR A 63 0.25 -4.34 4.18
N ALA A 64 -0.04 -5.33 3.32
CA ALA A 64 0.98 -6.07 2.59
C ALA A 64 1.75 -5.18 1.61
N ILE A 65 1.03 -4.35 0.84
CA ILE A 65 1.62 -3.36 -0.08
C ILE A 65 2.48 -2.37 0.70
N HIS A 66 1.94 -1.83 1.80
CA HIS A 66 2.63 -0.88 2.65
C HIS A 66 3.95 -1.44 3.18
N ARG A 67 3.92 -2.67 3.72
CA ARG A 67 5.14 -3.35 4.20
C ARG A 67 6.15 -3.61 3.08
N ARG A 68 5.69 -3.95 1.87
CA ARG A 68 6.59 -4.17 0.72
C ARG A 68 7.34 -2.88 0.38
N VAL A 69 6.65 -1.74 0.33
CA VAL A 69 7.27 -0.44 0.06
C VAL A 69 8.28 -0.07 1.14
N LEU A 70 7.92 -0.18 2.42
CA LEU A 70 8.83 0.14 3.52
C LEU A 70 10.09 -0.74 3.53
N ARG A 71 9.94 -2.05 3.27
CA ARG A 71 11.09 -2.95 3.15
C ARG A 71 11.98 -2.60 1.97
N HIS A 72 11.39 -2.21 0.84
CA HIS A 72 12.16 -1.81 -0.32
C HIS A 72 12.96 -0.52 -0.07
N ILE A 73 12.33 0.50 0.54
CA ILE A 73 13.03 1.75 0.92
C ILE A 73 14.19 1.44 1.86
N LYS A 74 13.96 0.59 2.88
CA LYS A 74 15.02 0.15 3.79
C LYS A 74 16.17 -0.52 3.05
N ALA A 75 15.88 -1.45 2.15
CA ALA A 75 16.90 -2.18 1.40
C ALA A 75 17.76 -1.22 0.55
N VAL A 76 17.13 -0.31 -0.22
CA VAL A 76 17.86 0.64 -1.06
C VAL A 76 18.67 1.63 -0.23
N ALA A 77 18.09 2.20 0.82
CA ALA A 77 18.77 3.19 1.65
C ALA A 77 19.97 2.61 2.41
N GLU A 78 19.88 1.35 2.85
CA GLU A 78 20.99 0.68 3.55
C GLU A 78 22.03 0.12 2.56
N GLU A 79 21.65 -0.20 1.32
CA GLU A 79 22.60 -0.61 0.28
C GLU A 79 23.44 0.56 -0.24
N GLU A 80 22.86 1.76 -0.38
CA GLU A 80 23.60 2.98 -0.73
C GLU A 80 24.59 3.43 0.37
N GLU A 81 24.32 3.13 1.65
CA GLU A 81 25.25 3.46 2.75
C GLU A 81 26.51 2.56 2.77
N HIS A 82 26.47 1.43 2.05
CA HIS A 82 27.57 0.46 1.97
C HIS A 82 28.42 0.57 0.69
N GLN A 83 28.11 1.51 -0.22
CA GLN A 83 28.93 1.83 -1.39
C GLN A 83 29.82 3.05 -1.15
#